data_AF-A0A2I2ULY2-F1
#
_entry.id   AF-A0A2I2ULY2-F1
#
_cell.length_a   1.000
_cell.length_b   1.000
_cell.length_c   1.000
_cell.angle_alpha   90.00
_cell.angle_beta   90.00
_cell.angle_gamma   90.00
#
_symmetry.space_group_name_H-M   'P 1'
#
loop_
_entity.id
_entity.type
_entity.pdbx_description
1 polymer ?
#
loop_
_entity_poly.entity_id
_entity_poly.type
_entity_poly.pdbx_seq_one_letter_code
_entity_poly.pdbx_strand_id
1 'polypeptide(L)'
;SLGHVLNSQPPRAPSPTQPSSQDAKAWANKCKFKHNSCLSKSYGCHPTFQYVGENIWLGGFSIFSPRLAVIAWFNETAFYDYNALSCSKVCGHYTQVVWANSYKVGCAITVCPTLGNHETAIYVCNYGPAGNFPNRPPYTKGVSCSLCAKEETCENKLCRNKELDKPEKYPNWSPQGKAPQQISCNSLCLVSVLLRLF
;
A
#
# COMPACT_ATOMS: atom_id res chain seq x y z
N SER A 1 15.31 -13.46 -10.65
CA SER A 1 16.41 -12.50 -10.44
C SER A 1 15.86 -11.10 -10.65
N LEU A 2 15.57 -10.37 -9.56
CA LEU A 2 15.07 -8.97 -9.57
C LEU A 2 16.24 -8.02 -9.82
N GLY A 3 16.92 -8.20 -10.95
CA GLY A 3 18.09 -7.44 -11.33
C GLY A 3 17.69 -6.28 -12.24
N HIS A 4 18.21 -5.11 -11.92
CA HIS A 4 18.24 -3.90 -12.74
C HIS A 4 17.10 -2.91 -12.46
N VAL A 5 17.52 -1.84 -11.77
CA VAL A 5 16.87 -0.54 -11.61
C VAL A 5 15.83 -0.41 -10.50
N LEU A 6 16.28 0.14 -9.37
CA LEU A 6 15.45 0.91 -8.44
C LEU A 6 16.35 2.02 -7.88
N ASN A 7 16.24 3.24 -8.40
CA ASN A 7 16.99 4.42 -7.89
C ASN A 7 16.32 5.02 -6.64
N SER A 8 15.71 4.14 -5.83
CA SER A 8 14.64 4.51 -4.92
C SER A 8 14.02 3.34 -4.21
N GLN A 9 13.65 3.55 -2.95
CA GLN A 9 13.17 2.49 -2.06
C GLN A 9 11.88 1.80 -2.54
N PRO A 10 11.80 0.45 -2.54
CA PRO A 10 10.59 -0.20 -2.09
C PRO A 10 10.43 0.19 -0.61
N PRO A 11 9.29 0.77 -0.24
CA PRO A 11 9.07 1.22 1.12
C PRO A 11 9.17 0.03 2.10
N ARG A 12 9.72 0.29 3.30
CA ARG A 12 9.87 -0.73 4.36
C ARG A 12 8.53 -1.43 4.61
N ALA A 13 8.59 -2.72 4.94
CA ALA A 13 7.40 -3.50 5.32
C ALA A 13 6.54 -2.70 6.33
N PRO A 14 5.22 -2.59 6.09
CA PRO A 14 4.35 -1.72 6.86
C PRO A 14 4.37 -2.13 8.34
N SER A 15 4.69 -1.19 9.23
CA SER A 15 4.46 -1.37 10.66
C SER A 15 3.02 -0.97 11.00
N PRO A 16 2.28 -1.75 11.82
CA PRO A 16 0.91 -1.43 12.20
C PRO A 16 0.77 -0.11 12.98
N THR A 17 1.87 0.45 13.49
CA THR A 17 1.89 1.73 14.21
C THR A 17 2.19 2.94 13.32
N GLN A 18 2.47 2.75 12.03
CA GLN A 18 2.73 3.86 11.11
C GLN A 18 1.42 4.54 10.66
N PRO A 19 1.39 5.87 10.51
CA PRO A 19 0.17 6.61 10.16
C PRO A 19 -0.41 6.22 8.81
N SER A 20 0.44 6.02 7.80
CA SER A 20 -0.02 5.52 6.49
C SER A 20 -0.75 4.18 6.61
N SER A 21 -0.43 3.34 7.61
CA SER A 21 -1.15 2.09 7.89
C SER A 21 -2.50 2.37 8.57
N GLN A 22 -2.60 3.45 9.35
CA GLN A 22 -3.87 3.91 9.93
C GLN A 22 -4.79 4.50 8.86
N ASP A 23 -4.26 5.29 7.92
CA ASP A 23 -5.03 5.87 6.81
C ASP A 23 -5.58 4.76 5.91
N ALA A 24 -4.71 3.82 5.54
CA ALA A 24 -5.08 2.64 4.77
C ALA A 24 -6.15 1.81 5.50
N LYS A 25 -6.01 1.61 6.82
CA LYS A 25 -6.99 0.89 7.65
C LYS A 25 -8.33 1.61 7.68
N ALA A 26 -8.31 2.93 7.90
CA ALA A 26 -9.53 3.73 7.94
C ALA A 26 -10.28 3.68 6.61
N TRP A 27 -9.57 3.64 5.47
CA TRP A 27 -10.19 3.49 4.16
C TRP A 27 -10.68 2.07 3.88
N ALA A 28 -9.84 1.06 4.10
CA ALA A 28 -10.20 -0.37 3.93
C ALA A 28 -11.46 -0.74 4.73
N ASN A 29 -11.57 -0.20 5.95
CA ASN A 29 -12.73 -0.35 6.82
C ASN A 29 -14.05 0.16 6.24
N LYS A 30 -14.02 1.06 5.26
CA LYS A 30 -15.25 1.55 4.61
C LYS A 30 -15.83 0.56 3.61
N CYS A 31 -15.08 -0.49 3.25
CA CYS A 31 -15.50 -1.49 2.27
C CYS A 31 -16.03 -0.86 0.99
N LYS A 32 -15.21 0.00 0.37
CA LYS A 32 -15.50 0.58 -0.95
C LYS A 32 -14.34 0.28 -1.89
N PHE A 33 -14.61 -0.44 -2.97
CA PHE A 33 -13.62 -0.68 -4.02
C PHE A 33 -13.50 0.53 -4.94
N LYS A 34 -12.95 1.62 -4.39
CA LYS A 34 -12.62 2.86 -5.09
C LYS A 34 -11.53 3.60 -4.32
N HIS A 35 -10.86 4.53 -4.99
CA HIS A 35 -9.83 5.33 -4.36
C HIS A 35 -10.36 6.30 -3.31
N ASN A 36 -9.54 6.57 -2.29
CA ASN A 36 -9.86 7.53 -1.24
C ASN A 36 -9.96 8.96 -1.80
N SER A 37 -11.07 9.65 -1.51
CA SER A 37 -11.32 11.01 -2.04
C SER A 37 -10.36 12.07 -1.50
N CYS A 38 -9.62 11.80 -0.42
CA CYS A 38 -8.62 12.74 0.09
C CYS A 38 -7.34 12.79 -0.77
N LEU A 39 -7.11 11.82 -1.67
CA LEU A 39 -5.85 11.71 -2.42
C LEU A 39 -5.66 12.89 -3.39
N SER A 40 -6.75 13.54 -3.82
CA SER A 40 -6.72 14.73 -4.67
C SER A 40 -6.58 16.04 -3.90
N LYS A 41 -6.57 16.01 -2.56
CA LYS A 41 -6.49 17.19 -1.71
C LYS A 41 -5.10 17.32 -1.10
N SER A 42 -4.50 18.50 -1.24
CA SER A 42 -3.23 18.84 -0.61
C SER A 42 -3.31 18.62 0.90
N TYR A 43 -2.43 17.78 1.46
CA TYR A 43 -2.41 17.33 2.86
C TYR A 43 -3.74 16.72 3.34
N GLY A 44 -4.54 16.21 2.42
CA GLY A 44 -5.88 15.70 2.72
C GLY A 44 -5.90 14.33 3.37
N CYS A 45 -5.00 13.43 2.94
CA CYS A 45 -4.89 12.08 3.50
C CYS A 45 -3.83 11.93 4.57
N HIS A 46 -2.84 12.84 4.63
CA HIS A 46 -1.72 12.75 5.54
C HIS A 46 -1.18 14.15 5.86
N PRO A 47 -0.77 14.43 7.10
CA PRO A 47 -0.35 15.77 7.51
C PRO A 47 1.01 16.20 6.95
N THR A 48 1.88 15.27 6.56
CA THR A 48 3.24 15.59 6.06
C THR A 48 3.43 15.35 4.56
N PHE A 49 2.59 14.51 3.96
CA PHE A 49 2.65 14.26 2.52
C PHE A 49 1.60 15.10 1.84
N GLN A 50 2.05 16.08 1.04
CA GLN A 50 1.15 16.94 0.28
C GLN A 50 0.15 16.11 -0.54
N TYR A 51 0.62 15.03 -1.16
CA TYR A 51 -0.21 14.04 -1.82
C TYR A 51 0.22 12.64 -1.43
N VAL A 52 -0.73 11.72 -1.38
CA VAL A 52 -0.55 10.31 -1.03
C VAL A 52 -0.99 9.45 -2.20
N GLY A 53 -0.20 8.43 -2.55
CA GLY A 53 -0.56 7.42 -3.54
C GLY A 53 -1.38 6.29 -2.90
N GLU A 54 -2.09 5.52 -3.71
CA GLU A 54 -2.89 4.40 -3.20
C GLU A 54 -2.97 3.25 -4.20
N ASN A 55 -2.67 2.04 -3.73
CA ASN A 55 -3.00 0.81 -4.43
C ASN A 55 -4.09 0.07 -3.65
N ILE A 56 -5.03 -0.54 -4.38
CA ILE A 56 -6.11 -1.35 -3.81
C ILE A 56 -6.10 -2.72 -4.47
N TRP A 57 -6.22 -3.76 -3.67
CA TRP A 57 -6.46 -5.13 -4.11
C TRP A 57 -7.79 -5.61 -3.53
N LEU A 58 -8.54 -6.36 -4.32
CA LEU A 58 -9.81 -6.97 -3.92
C LEU A 58 -9.80 -8.44 -4.34
N GLY A 59 -10.17 -9.33 -3.44
CA GLY A 59 -10.27 -10.77 -3.72
C GLY A 59 -10.70 -11.56 -2.50
N GLY A 60 -10.70 -12.89 -2.60
CA GLY A 60 -11.05 -13.76 -1.47
C GLY A 60 -10.01 -13.68 -0.35
N PHE A 61 -10.46 -13.59 0.91
CA PHE A 61 -9.58 -13.57 2.08
C PHE A 61 -8.75 -14.85 2.19
N SER A 62 -9.30 -15.99 1.80
CA SER A 62 -8.65 -17.31 1.84
C SER A 62 -7.38 -17.39 0.97
N ILE A 63 -7.30 -16.61 -0.11
CA ILE A 63 -6.12 -16.56 -0.99
C ILE A 63 -5.20 -15.38 -0.68
N PHE A 64 -5.59 -14.50 0.25
CA PHE A 64 -4.86 -13.26 0.47
C PHE A 64 -3.51 -13.50 1.14
N SER A 65 -2.49 -12.84 0.60
CA SER A 65 -1.29 -12.47 1.37
C SER A 65 -0.79 -11.12 0.87
N PRO A 66 -0.09 -10.32 1.70
CA PRO A 66 0.52 -9.07 1.25
C PRO A 66 1.43 -9.29 0.03
N ARG A 67 2.20 -10.38 0.02
CA ARG A 67 3.06 -10.76 -1.10
C ARG A 67 2.29 -10.99 -2.39
N LEU A 68 1.16 -11.71 -2.33
CA LEU A 68 0.33 -11.97 -3.50
C LEU A 68 -0.22 -10.66 -4.09
N ALA A 69 -0.76 -9.77 -3.26
CA ALA A 69 -1.28 -8.49 -3.72
C ALA A 69 -0.19 -7.64 -4.39
N VAL A 70 0.99 -7.55 -3.79
CA VAL A 70 2.13 -6.81 -4.36
C VAL A 70 2.62 -7.43 -5.68
N ILE A 71 2.66 -8.76 -5.78
CA ILE A 71 3.01 -9.44 -7.04
C ILE A 71 1.95 -9.16 -8.12
N ALA A 72 0.66 -9.19 -7.78
CA ALA A 72 -0.41 -8.88 -8.71
C ALA A 72 -0.28 -7.45 -9.27
N TRP A 73 -0.01 -6.47 -8.40
CA TRP A 73 0.28 -5.10 -8.80
C TRP A 73 1.54 -4.99 -9.67
N PHE A 74 2.62 -5.67 -9.28
CA PHE A 74 3.89 -5.63 -10.02
C PHE A 74 3.76 -6.25 -11.42
N ASN A 75 2.97 -7.30 -11.58
CA ASN A 75 2.79 -8.01 -12.84
C ASN A 75 2.12 -7.15 -13.93
N GLU A 76 1.54 -6.00 -13.57
CA GLU A 76 1.12 -5.00 -14.56
C GLU A 76 2.29 -4.45 -15.40
N THR A 77 3.53 -4.67 -14.98
CA THR A 77 4.74 -4.41 -15.79
C THR A 77 4.66 -5.04 -17.18
N ALA A 78 3.91 -6.14 -17.36
CA ALA A 78 3.71 -6.78 -18.65
C ALA A 78 2.99 -5.88 -19.67
N PHE A 79 2.31 -4.82 -19.21
CA PHE A 79 1.53 -3.90 -20.03
C PHE A 79 2.15 -2.50 -20.12
N TYR A 80 3.27 -2.25 -19.44
CA TYR A 80 3.91 -0.95 -19.33
C TYR A 80 5.15 -0.86 -20.23
N ASP A 81 5.15 0.11 -21.14
CA ASP A 81 6.34 0.49 -21.90
C ASP A 81 7.00 1.70 -21.24
N TYR A 82 8.15 1.47 -20.61
CA TYR A 82 8.93 2.53 -19.97
C TYR A 82 9.43 3.58 -20.96
N ASN A 83 9.85 3.19 -22.16
CA ASN A 83 10.46 4.14 -23.11
C ASN A 83 9.40 5.07 -23.70
N ALA A 84 8.20 4.53 -23.96
CA ALA A 84 7.06 5.31 -24.43
C ALA A 84 6.26 5.97 -23.28
N LEU A 85 6.57 5.65 -22.01
CA LEU A 85 5.76 6.00 -20.83
C LEU A 85 4.27 5.68 -21.02
N SER A 86 4.00 4.57 -21.70
CA SER A 86 2.65 4.19 -22.12
C SER A 86 2.20 2.91 -21.44
N CYS A 87 0.89 2.77 -21.31
CA CYS A 87 0.27 1.59 -20.72
C CYS A 87 -0.80 1.05 -21.67
N SER A 88 -0.70 -0.23 -22.00
CA SER A 88 -1.67 -0.89 -22.88
C SER A 88 -2.94 -1.37 -22.15
N LYS A 89 -2.90 -1.43 -20.81
CA LYS A 89 -4.04 -1.82 -19.95
C LYS A 89 -4.06 -1.00 -18.66
N VAL A 90 -3.87 -1.65 -17.51
CA VAL A 90 -3.68 -1.02 -16.20
C VAL A 90 -2.23 -1.21 -15.81
N CYS A 91 -1.57 -0.12 -15.43
CA CYS A 91 -0.16 -0.10 -15.01
C CYS A 91 0.09 0.73 -13.75
N GLY A 92 -0.94 1.42 -13.25
CA GLY A 92 -0.82 2.38 -12.16
C GLY A 92 -0.37 1.73 -10.85
N HIS A 93 -0.73 0.47 -10.62
CA HIS A 93 -0.28 -0.23 -9.43
C HIS A 93 1.21 -0.59 -9.54
N TYR A 94 1.65 -1.09 -10.70
CA TYR A 94 3.06 -1.35 -10.97
C TYR A 94 3.89 -0.07 -10.80
N THR A 95 3.52 1.02 -11.50
CA THR A 95 4.29 2.26 -11.47
C THR A 95 4.35 2.86 -10.06
N GLN A 96 3.30 2.71 -9.24
CA GLN A 96 3.33 3.13 -7.84
C GLN A 96 4.23 2.23 -6.97
N VAL A 97 4.22 0.91 -7.19
CA VAL A 97 5.09 -0.04 -6.45
C VAL A 97 6.58 0.27 -6.66
N VAL A 98 6.94 0.68 -7.87
CA VAL A 98 8.33 1.01 -8.24
C VAL A 98 8.60 2.52 -8.29
N TRP A 99 7.71 3.34 -7.71
CA TRP A 99 7.82 4.79 -7.78
C TRP A 99 8.96 5.33 -6.93
N ALA A 100 9.83 6.12 -7.55
CA ALA A 100 11.11 6.37 -6.97
C ALA A 100 11.10 7.28 -5.75
N ASN A 101 10.22 8.26 -5.79
CA ASN A 101 10.13 9.25 -4.74
C ASN A 101 9.25 8.75 -3.58
N SER A 102 8.56 7.62 -3.71
CA SER A 102 7.66 7.08 -2.66
C SER A 102 8.44 6.22 -1.66
N TYR A 103 8.84 6.80 -0.54
CA TYR A 103 9.72 6.15 0.45
C TYR A 103 9.00 5.64 1.72
N LYS A 104 7.72 6.01 1.92
CA LYS A 104 6.86 5.43 2.96
C LYS A 104 5.72 4.63 2.35
N VAL A 105 5.38 3.52 3.00
CA VAL A 105 4.13 2.79 2.74
C VAL A 105 3.49 2.40 4.05
N GLY A 106 2.18 2.42 4.09
CA GLY A 106 1.39 1.77 5.11
C GLY A 106 0.22 1.05 4.48
N CYS A 107 -0.09 -0.14 4.97
CA CYS A 107 -1.12 -0.98 4.38
C CYS A 107 -2.03 -1.58 5.43
N ALA A 108 -3.25 -1.91 5.02
CA ALA A 108 -4.23 -2.59 5.86
C ALA A 108 -5.16 -3.45 5.02
N ILE A 109 -5.64 -4.53 5.63
CA ILE A 109 -6.68 -5.38 5.05
C ILE A 109 -7.94 -5.36 5.91
N THR A 110 -9.09 -5.38 5.26
CA THR A 110 -10.41 -5.54 5.89
C THR A 110 -11.21 -6.59 5.11
N VAL A 111 -11.83 -7.54 5.83
CA VAL A 111 -12.86 -8.42 5.25
C VAL A 111 -14.16 -7.63 5.12
N CYS A 112 -14.71 -7.63 3.92
CA CYS A 112 -15.84 -6.83 3.48
C CYS A 112 -16.95 -7.73 2.90
N PRO A 113 -17.82 -8.28 3.76
CA PRO A 113 -18.91 -9.17 3.32
C PRO A 113 -19.90 -8.54 2.34
N THR A 114 -19.91 -7.21 2.23
CA THR A 114 -20.82 -6.44 1.36
C THR A 114 -20.26 -6.13 -0.02
N LEU A 115 -18.98 -6.41 -0.30
CA LEU A 115 -18.31 -6.12 -1.58
C LEU A 115 -18.24 -7.33 -2.53
N GLY A 116 -18.98 -8.39 -2.23
CA GLY A 116 -19.01 -9.63 -3.00
C GLY A 116 -19.51 -10.76 -2.12
N ASN A 117 -18.72 -11.83 -1.99
CA ASN A 117 -19.02 -12.93 -1.09
C ASN A 117 -18.64 -12.58 0.36
N HIS A 118 -19.11 -13.38 1.32
CA HIS A 118 -18.83 -13.18 2.75
C HIS A 118 -17.33 -13.16 3.12
N GLU A 119 -16.47 -13.71 2.27
CA GLU A 119 -15.02 -13.77 2.45
C GLU A 119 -14.26 -12.74 1.59
N THR A 120 -14.93 -11.83 0.88
CA THR A 120 -14.22 -10.80 0.11
C THR A 120 -13.41 -9.92 1.04
N ALA A 121 -12.13 -9.68 0.72
CA ALA A 121 -11.26 -8.79 1.45
C ALA A 121 -10.71 -7.68 0.54
N ILE A 122 -10.59 -6.48 1.10
CA ILE A 122 -9.97 -5.32 0.47
C ILE A 122 -8.65 -5.02 1.16
N TYR A 123 -7.57 -4.96 0.39
CA TYR A 123 -6.23 -4.60 0.86
C TYR A 123 -5.82 -3.27 0.25
N VAL A 124 -5.55 -2.29 1.10
CA VAL A 124 -5.20 -0.92 0.72
C VAL A 124 -3.76 -0.66 1.16
N CYS A 125 -2.95 -0.09 0.28
CA CYS A 125 -1.62 0.45 0.60
C CYS A 125 -1.57 1.93 0.21
N ASN A 126 -1.20 2.80 1.15
CA ASN A 126 -0.93 4.21 0.89
C ASN A 126 0.56 4.48 0.80
N TYR A 127 0.98 5.30 -0.17
CA TYR A 127 2.37 5.61 -0.50
C TYR A 127 2.67 7.09 -0.29
N GLY A 128 3.77 7.39 0.39
CA GLY A 128 4.15 8.75 0.74
C GLY A 128 5.58 9.09 0.29
N PRO A 129 5.76 10.20 -0.45
CA PRO A 129 4.78 10.95 -1.24
C PRO A 129 4.10 10.11 -2.34
N ALA A 130 3.03 10.65 -2.92
CA ALA A 130 2.35 10.06 -4.08
C ALA A 130 3.30 9.84 -5.27
N GLY A 131 3.05 8.77 -6.02
CA GLY A 131 3.64 8.54 -7.34
C GLY A 131 2.67 8.84 -8.48
N ASN A 132 2.93 8.23 -9.64
CA ASN A 132 2.07 8.26 -10.83
C ASN A 132 1.77 9.66 -11.38
N PHE A 133 2.74 10.58 -11.29
CA PHE A 133 2.61 11.89 -11.91
C PHE A 133 2.61 11.76 -13.45
N PRO A 134 1.70 12.45 -14.16
CA PRO A 134 1.62 12.41 -15.62
C PRO A 134 2.95 12.73 -16.27
N ASN A 135 3.29 12.00 -17.34
CA ASN A 135 4.51 12.19 -18.14
C ASN A 135 5.83 12.10 -17.33
N ARG A 136 5.83 11.38 -16.21
CA ARG A 136 7.03 11.11 -15.41
C ARG A 136 7.28 9.59 -15.35
N PRO A 137 8.50 9.12 -15.62
CA PRO A 137 8.83 7.72 -15.39
C PRO A 137 8.78 7.42 -13.89
N PRO A 138 8.46 6.16 -13.50
CA PRO A 138 8.44 5.79 -12.10
C PRO A 138 9.82 5.80 -11.46
N TYR A 139 10.90 5.66 -12.22
CA TYR A 139 12.29 5.73 -11.76
C TYR A 139 13.19 6.13 -12.93
N THR A 140 14.45 6.48 -12.67
CA THR A 140 15.45 6.71 -13.72
C THR A 140 16.22 5.42 -14.01
N LYS A 141 16.22 4.94 -15.26
CA LYS A 141 17.08 3.83 -15.73
C LYS A 141 18.56 4.19 -15.56
N GLY A 142 19.34 3.27 -14.99
CA GLY A 142 20.78 3.45 -14.80
C GLY A 142 21.40 2.41 -13.89
N VAL A 143 22.66 2.63 -13.53
CA VAL A 143 23.35 1.83 -12.50
C VAL A 143 22.63 2.06 -11.17
N SER A 144 22.36 0.97 -10.44
CA SER A 144 21.71 1.05 -9.13
C SER A 144 22.49 2.00 -8.20
N CYS A 145 21.75 2.85 -7.50
CA CYS A 145 22.29 3.82 -6.54
C CYS A 145 23.19 4.92 -7.11
N SER A 146 23.33 5.04 -8.44
CA SER A 146 24.18 6.09 -9.03
C SER A 146 23.64 7.51 -8.83
N LEU A 147 22.38 7.62 -8.38
CA LEU A 147 21.68 8.89 -8.14
C LEU A 147 21.22 9.03 -6.68
N CYS A 148 21.75 8.23 -5.75
CA CYS A 148 21.46 8.47 -4.33
C CYS A 148 22.03 9.82 -3.88
N ALA A 149 21.35 10.48 -2.95
CA ALA A 149 21.83 11.71 -2.35
C ALA A 149 23.11 11.46 -1.52
N LYS A 150 23.86 12.53 -1.22
CA LYS A 150 25.17 12.44 -0.56
C LYS A 150 25.09 11.81 0.83
N GLU A 151 23.98 12.01 1.52
CA GLU A 151 23.65 11.51 2.84
C GLU A 151 23.03 10.10 2.84
N GLU A 152 22.77 9.54 1.67
CA GLU A 152 22.17 8.22 1.51
C GLU A 152 23.23 7.13 1.38
N THR A 153 22.83 5.91 1.74
CA THR A 153 23.64 4.70 1.60
C THR A 153 22.99 3.75 0.61
N CYS A 154 23.80 3.05 -0.20
CA CYS A 154 23.28 2.04 -1.11
C CYS A 154 23.20 0.69 -0.39
N GLU A 155 21.98 0.19 -0.15
CA GLU A 155 21.76 -1.12 0.44
C GLU A 155 20.85 -1.93 -0.47
N ASN A 156 21.23 -3.16 -0.83
CA ASN A 156 20.42 -4.04 -1.69
C ASN A 156 19.94 -3.38 -2.99
N LYS A 157 20.79 -2.52 -3.58
CA LYS A 157 20.50 -1.73 -4.80
C LYS A 157 19.48 -0.60 -4.61
N LEU A 158 19.29 -0.12 -3.37
CA LEU A 158 18.33 0.92 -3.00
C LEU A 158 19.01 2.05 -2.22
N CYS A 159 18.58 3.28 -2.46
CA CYS A 159 19.02 4.44 -1.69
C CYS A 159 18.35 4.45 -0.31
N ARG A 160 19.15 4.42 0.76
CA ARG A 160 18.70 4.39 2.16
C ARG A 160 19.07 5.67 2.87
N ASN A 161 18.06 6.33 3.41
CA ASN A 161 18.21 7.50 4.26
C ASN A 161 17.77 7.14 5.68
N LYS A 162 18.71 7.10 6.62
CA LYS A 162 18.44 6.69 8.02
C LYS A 162 17.43 7.59 8.72
N GLU A 163 17.39 8.88 8.38
CA GLU A 163 16.44 9.82 8.96
C GLU A 163 15.03 9.57 8.41
N LEU A 164 14.88 9.43 7.09
CA LEU A 164 13.60 9.09 6.47
C LEU A 164 13.12 7.68 6.82
N ASP A 165 14.01 6.78 7.24
CA ASP A 165 13.67 5.43 7.65
C ASP A 165 13.10 5.34 9.07
N LYS A 166 13.28 6.40 9.89
CA LYS A 166 12.78 6.40 11.26
C LYS A 166 11.26 6.20 11.28
N PRO A 167 10.73 5.39 12.22
CA PRO A 167 9.30 5.35 12.47
C PRO A 167 8.87 6.70 13.02
N GLU A 168 8.07 7.43 12.26
CA GLU A 168 7.48 8.67 12.73
C GLU A 168 6.21 8.37 13.54
N LYS A 169 6.06 9.04 14.68
CA LYS A 169 4.88 8.98 15.53
C LYS A 169 4.07 10.25 15.36
N TYR A 170 2.76 10.10 15.19
CA TYR A 170 1.83 11.21 15.01
C TYR A 170 0.75 11.12 16.08
N PRO A 171 1.02 11.62 17.31
CA PRO A 171 0.14 11.40 18.46
C PRO A 171 -1.25 12.02 18.31
N ASN A 172 -1.41 13.02 17.43
CA ASN A 172 -2.65 13.77 17.23
C ASN A 172 -3.34 13.50 15.88
N TRP A 173 -2.85 12.54 15.08
CA TRP A 173 -3.47 12.17 13.80
C TRP A 173 -4.27 10.88 13.97
N SER A 174 -5.57 10.93 13.70
CA SER A 174 -6.45 9.77 13.73
C SER A 174 -7.38 9.79 12.52
N PRO A 175 -7.12 8.98 11.49
CA PRO A 175 -7.98 8.92 10.31
C PRO A 175 -9.32 8.26 10.65
N GLN A 176 -10.41 8.77 10.07
CA GLN A 176 -11.77 8.31 10.37
C GLN A 176 -12.17 7.09 9.53
N GLY A 177 -12.35 5.93 10.19
CA GLY A 177 -12.93 4.74 9.57
C GLY A 177 -13.18 3.61 10.57
N LYS A 178 -14.46 3.27 10.81
CA LYS A 178 -14.85 2.13 11.65
C LYS A 178 -14.87 0.86 10.81
N ALA A 179 -14.26 -0.22 11.32
CA ALA A 179 -14.35 -1.53 10.69
C ALA A 179 -15.82 -1.95 10.55
N PRO A 180 -16.19 -2.71 9.50
CA PRO A 180 -17.51 -3.33 9.44
C PRO A 180 -17.71 -4.14 10.71
N GLN A 181 -18.92 -4.10 11.27
CA GLN A 181 -19.28 -5.07 12.29
C GLN A 181 -19.21 -6.43 11.61
N GLN A 182 -18.16 -7.20 11.89
CA GLN A 182 -18.28 -8.64 11.83
C GLN A 182 -19.46 -8.94 12.75
N ILE A 183 -20.47 -9.66 12.26
CA ILE A 183 -21.51 -10.21 13.11
C ILE A 183 -20.73 -10.89 14.23
N SER A 184 -20.78 -10.28 15.41
CA SER A 184 -20.11 -10.79 16.60
C SER A 184 -20.41 -12.28 16.64
N CYS A 185 -19.39 -13.12 16.80
CA CYS A 185 -19.62 -14.43 17.37
C CYS A 185 -20.29 -14.17 18.72
N ASN A 186 -21.62 -14.10 18.72
CA ASN A 186 -22.43 -13.91 19.90
C ASN A 186 -22.09 -15.04 20.89
N SER A 187 -22.35 -14.88 22.19
CA SER A 187 -22.02 -15.89 23.23
C SER A 187 -22.42 -17.33 22.90
N LEU A 188 -23.33 -17.53 21.94
CA LEU A 188 -23.70 -18.82 21.35
C LEU A 188 -22.55 -19.57 20.65
N CYS A 189 -21.53 -18.89 20.10
CA CYS A 189 -20.39 -19.57 19.47
C CYS A 189 -19.47 -20.26 20.50
N LEU A 190 -19.36 -19.68 21.70
CA LEU A 190 -18.66 -20.32 22.82
C LEU A 190 -19.38 -21.57 23.32
N VAL A 191 -20.72 -21.59 23.26
CA VAL A 191 -21.53 -22.76 23.65
C VAL A 191 -21.31 -23.92 22.67
N SER A 192 -21.17 -23.64 21.36
CA SER A 192 -20.89 -24.65 20.33
C SER A 192 -19.52 -25.31 20.44
N VAL A 193 -18.52 -24.58 20.97
CA VAL A 193 -17.17 -25.11 21.22
C VAL A 193 -17.16 -25.98 22.48
N LEU A 194 -17.92 -25.61 23.51
CA LEU A 194 -18.02 -26.38 24.74
C LEU A 194 -18.83 -27.68 24.58
N LEU A 195 -19.88 -27.70 23.75
CA LEU A 195 -20.69 -28.90 23.46
C LEU A 195 -20.01 -29.94 22.54
N ARG A 196 -18.83 -29.62 21.99
CA ARG A 196 -18.01 -30.60 21.24
C ARG A 196 -16.84 -31.16 22.05
N LEU A 197 -16.69 -30.71 23.30
CA LEU A 197 -15.65 -31.14 24.23
C LEU A 197 -16.21 -31.91 25.45
N PHE A 198 -17.49 -32.28 25.41
CA PHE A 198 -18.13 -33.23 26.33
C PHE A 198 -18.92 -34.26 25.54
#